data_AF-A0A8C5WMT1-F1
#
_entry.id   AF-A0A8C5WMT1-F1
#
_cell.length_a   1.000
_cell.length_b   1.000
_cell.length_c   1.000
_cell.angle_alpha   90.00
_cell.angle_beta   90.00
_cell.angle_gamma   90.00
#
_symmetry.space_group_name_H-M   'P 1'
#
loop_
_entity.id
_entity.type
_entity.pdbx_description
1 polymer ?
#
loop_
_entity_poly.entity_id
_entity_poly.type
_entity_poly.pdbx_seq_one_letter_code
_entity_poly.pdbx_strand_id
1 'polypeptide(L)'
;MICTGVRVSVNMLSDPKGTPLMFVVRQKKAVLSFQVPLTLRGLYQRNYQYKDVARTLCQPPKRAENETQYIYVDVSTLSEKNATYRLSVTHLQNFVLLTEERFSFNATPSQPQYFKYMFKEGLDSVIVQVSSPMAFPCSVISIQDIQCPVYDLDNNVAFIGMYQTMTKKAAITVQVTCLSCLPVSSCSHRNIE
;
A
#
# COMPACT_ATOMS: atom_id res chain seq x y z
N MET A 1 13.90 0.26 -16.15
CA MET A 1 13.18 1.25 -15.32
C MET A 1 13.03 0.72 -13.89
N ILE A 2 13.79 1.25 -12.93
CA ILE A 2 13.70 0.82 -11.52
C ILE A 2 12.50 1.55 -10.89
N CYS A 3 11.39 0.84 -10.66
CA CYS A 3 10.26 1.40 -9.90
C CYS A 3 10.58 1.32 -8.40
N THR A 4 10.82 2.45 -7.74
CA THR A 4 11.16 2.52 -6.31
C THR A 4 9.98 3.01 -5.48
N GLY A 5 9.54 2.23 -4.49
CA GLY A 5 8.52 2.66 -3.52
C GLY A 5 9.08 3.74 -2.61
N VAL A 6 8.22 4.59 -2.05
CA VAL A 6 8.61 5.52 -0.98
C VAL A 6 7.81 5.18 0.26
N ARG A 7 8.48 5.01 1.39
CA ARG A 7 7.85 4.70 2.67
C ARG A 7 8.13 5.81 3.66
N VAL A 8 7.07 6.29 4.30
CA VAL A 8 7.15 7.24 5.41
C VAL A 8 6.93 6.45 6.69
N SER A 9 7.89 6.54 7.61
CA SER A 9 7.86 5.88 8.91
C SER A 9 7.97 6.93 10.01
N VAL A 10 7.13 6.79 11.03
CA VAL A 10 7.11 7.64 12.21
C VAL A 10 7.20 6.77 13.45
N ASN A 11 8.22 7.03 14.26
CA ASN A 11 8.38 6.44 15.57
C ASN A 11 8.27 7.53 16.64
N MET A 12 7.30 7.40 17.54
CA MET A 12 7.09 8.33 18.63
C MET A 12 7.96 7.95 19.83
N LEU A 13 8.77 8.90 20.29
CA LEU A 13 9.74 8.73 21.38
C LEU A 13 9.18 9.23 22.72
N SER A 14 8.33 10.26 22.68
CA SER A 14 7.59 10.76 23.84
C SER A 14 6.26 10.02 24.06
N ASP A 15 5.64 10.19 25.23
CA ASP A 15 4.31 9.64 25.52
C ASP A 15 3.29 10.77 25.77
N PRO A 16 2.73 11.39 24.70
CA PRO A 16 1.74 12.43 24.87
C PRO A 16 0.43 11.78 25.33
N LYS A 17 0.06 12.04 26.59
CA LYS A 17 -1.17 11.51 27.21
C LYS A 17 -2.40 12.13 26.57
N GLY A 18 -2.99 11.44 25.59
CA GLY A 18 -4.28 11.79 24.99
C GLY A 18 -4.25 12.80 23.85
N THR A 19 -3.08 13.33 23.50
CA THR A 19 -2.90 14.30 22.40
C THR A 19 -2.00 13.72 21.31
N PRO A 20 -2.55 13.04 20.30
CA PRO A 20 -1.73 12.45 19.25
C PRO A 20 -1.06 13.52 18.38
N LEU A 21 0.03 13.14 17.74
CA LEU A 21 0.59 13.86 16.60
C LEU A 21 -0.17 13.42 15.34
N MET A 22 -0.65 14.38 14.57
CA MET A 22 -1.30 14.15 13.28
C MET A 22 -0.32 14.43 12.16
N PHE A 23 -0.13 13.45 11.29
CA PHE A 23 0.73 13.53 10.11
C PHE A 23 -0.14 13.57 8.86
N VAL A 24 0.12 14.53 7.99
CA VAL A 24 -0.51 14.62 6.67
C VAL A 24 0.61 14.63 5.64
N VAL A 25 0.64 13.58 4.81
CA VAL A 25 1.62 13.43 3.72
C VAL A 25 0.92 13.69 2.40
N ARG A 26 1.36 14.74 1.71
CA ARG A 26 0.81 15.16 0.41
C ARG A 26 1.78 14.80 -0.70
N GLN A 27 1.25 14.18 -1.75
CA GLN A 27 1.94 13.89 -3.00
C GLN A 27 1.07 14.29 -4.19
N LYS A 28 1.63 14.25 -5.41
CA LYS A 28 0.98 14.77 -6.63
C LYS A 28 -0.47 14.31 -6.85
N LYS A 29 -0.79 13.04 -6.58
CA LYS A 29 -2.11 12.44 -6.84
C LYS A 29 -2.78 11.81 -5.61
N ALA A 30 -2.23 12.01 -4.41
CA ALA A 30 -2.84 11.45 -3.21
C ALA A 30 -2.46 12.26 -1.97
N VAL A 31 -3.31 12.16 -0.96
CA VAL A 31 -3.02 12.62 0.38
C VAL A 31 -3.26 11.45 1.33
N LEU A 32 -2.30 11.23 2.22
CA LEU A 32 -2.37 10.24 3.27
C LEU A 32 -2.37 11.00 4.60
N SER A 33 -3.20 10.59 5.54
CA SER A 33 -3.17 11.13 6.89
C SER A 33 -3.26 10.03 7.93
N PHE A 34 -2.48 10.14 9.01
CA PHE A 34 -2.51 9.21 10.12
C PHE A 34 -2.04 9.90 11.41
N GLN A 35 -2.52 9.39 12.54
CA GLN A 35 -2.12 9.84 13.85
C GLN A 35 -1.12 8.90 14.50
N VAL A 36 -0.25 9.43 15.36
CA VAL A 36 0.67 8.66 16.22
C VAL A 36 0.52 9.18 17.66
N PRO A 37 0.26 8.32 18.67
CA PRO A 37 0.09 6.87 18.55
C PRO A 37 -1.18 6.51 17.77
N LEU A 38 -1.06 5.50 16.91
CA LEU A 38 -2.19 4.95 16.16
C LEU A 38 -2.95 4.00 17.08
N THR A 39 -4.24 4.24 17.26
CA THR A 39 -5.11 3.35 18.03
C THR A 39 -5.93 2.49 17.10
N LEU A 40 -5.77 1.17 17.19
CA LEU A 40 -6.55 0.20 16.42
C LEU A 40 -7.38 -0.66 17.38
N ARG A 41 -8.60 -0.98 16.96
CA ARG A 41 -9.53 -1.81 17.74
C ARG A 41 -9.39 -3.26 17.31
N GLY A 42 -8.98 -4.12 18.23
CA GLY A 42 -8.93 -5.57 18.00
C GLY A 42 -10.16 -6.30 18.50
N LEU A 43 -10.04 -7.63 18.58
CA LEU A 43 -11.06 -8.52 19.13
C LEU A 43 -11.47 -8.09 20.55
N TYR A 44 -12.75 -8.27 20.88
CA TYR A 44 -13.35 -7.88 22.17
C TYR A 44 -13.19 -6.39 22.50
N GLN A 45 -13.16 -5.54 21.47
CA GLN A 45 -13.08 -4.08 21.63
C GLN A 45 -11.81 -3.60 22.35
N ARG A 46 -10.74 -4.42 22.40
CA ARG A 46 -9.46 -4.03 22.97
C ARG A 46 -8.77 -3.02 22.06
N ASN A 47 -8.28 -1.93 22.65
CA ASN A 47 -7.53 -0.91 21.93
C ASN A 47 -6.04 -1.20 21.99
N TYR A 48 -5.41 -1.25 20.83
CA TYR A 48 -3.97 -1.40 20.66
C TYR A 48 -3.38 -0.07 20.20
N GLN A 49 -2.43 0.45 20.97
CA GLN A 49 -1.74 1.70 20.64
C GLN A 49 -0.37 1.40 20.05
N TYR A 50 -0.12 1.94 18.87
CA TYR A 50 1.13 1.78 18.14
C TYR A 50 1.87 3.12 18.08
N LYS A 51 3.06 3.14 18.67
CA LYS A 51 3.99 4.29 18.61
C LYS A 51 4.84 4.28 17.34
N ASP A 52 4.89 3.15 16.64
CA ASP A 52 5.60 2.98 15.38
C ASP A 52 4.60 2.71 14.25
N VAL A 53 4.51 3.66 13.33
CA VAL A 53 3.51 3.71 12.26
C VAL A 53 4.22 4.02 10.95
N ALA A 54 3.93 3.25 9.92
CA ALA A 54 4.55 3.44 8.61
C ALA A 54 3.53 3.24 7.49
N ARG A 55 3.70 3.99 6.41
CA ARG A 55 2.82 3.99 5.24
C ARG A 55 3.64 4.09 3.98
N THR A 56 3.26 3.33 2.96
CA THR A 56 3.90 3.38 1.65
C THR A 56 3.13 4.33 0.75
N LEU A 57 3.81 5.33 0.20
CA LEU A 57 3.22 6.35 -0.65
C LEU A 57 2.88 5.79 -2.03
N CYS A 58 1.68 6.09 -2.53
CA CYS A 58 1.23 5.61 -3.84
C CYS A 58 2.16 6.14 -4.93
N GLN A 59 2.51 5.30 -5.90
CA GLN A 59 3.31 5.71 -7.05
C GLN A 59 2.39 6.17 -8.20
N PRO A 60 2.20 7.49 -8.41
CA PRO A 60 1.50 7.93 -9.60
C PRO A 60 2.33 7.59 -10.85
N PRO A 61 1.70 7.19 -11.97
CA PRO A 61 2.42 6.97 -13.23
C PRO A 61 3.17 8.25 -13.62
N LYS A 62 4.48 8.11 -13.83
CA LYS A 62 5.33 9.22 -14.29
C LYS A 62 4.96 9.53 -15.74
N ARG A 63 4.75 10.82 -16.06
CA ARG A 63 4.52 11.26 -17.45
C ARG A 63 5.82 11.38 -18.23
N ALA A 64 6.92 11.64 -17.53
CA ALA A 64 8.27 11.71 -18.09
C ALA A 64 9.28 11.07 -17.14
N GLU A 65 10.35 10.52 -17.69
CA GLU A 65 11.38 9.79 -16.94
C GLU A 65 12.08 10.68 -15.88
N ASN A 66 12.23 11.97 -16.18
CA ASN A 66 12.86 13.00 -15.34
C ASN A 66 11.87 13.81 -14.48
N GLU A 67 10.62 13.35 -14.34
CA GLU A 67 9.63 14.07 -13.53
C GLU A 67 9.99 14.00 -12.03
N THR A 68 10.36 15.15 -11.45
CA THR A 68 10.56 15.30 -10.01
C THR A 68 9.21 15.33 -9.29
N GLN A 69 9.09 14.53 -8.23
CA GLN A 69 7.89 14.51 -7.38
C GLN A 69 8.23 15.05 -6.00
N TYR A 70 7.50 16.08 -5.58
CA TYR A 70 7.62 16.64 -4.24
C TYR A 70 6.68 15.93 -3.28
N ILE A 71 7.19 15.66 -2.07
CA ILE A 71 6.44 15.11 -0.95
C ILE A 71 6.46 16.17 0.15
N TYR A 72 5.28 16.56 0.62
CA TYR A 72 5.14 17.48 1.73
C TYR A 72 4.62 16.71 2.93
N VAL A 73 5.21 16.96 4.10
CA VAL A 73 4.79 16.35 5.36
C VAL A 73 4.44 17.45 6.32
N ASP A 74 3.16 17.55 6.64
CA ASP A 74 2.64 18.46 7.65
C ASP A 74 2.45 17.69 8.96
N VAL A 75 3.01 18.22 10.06
CA VAL A 75 2.92 17.62 11.40
C VAL A 75 2.23 18.61 12.32
N SER A 76 1.21 18.16 13.02
CA SER A 76 0.42 19.00 13.94
C SER A 76 0.08 18.23 15.21
N THR A 77 -0.14 18.95 16.30
CA THR A 77 -0.64 18.38 17.55
C THR A 77 -1.38 19.44 18.35
N LEU A 78 -2.32 19.00 19.17
CA LEU A 78 -2.98 19.83 20.18
C LEU A 78 -2.30 19.71 21.56
N SER A 79 -1.14 19.04 21.64
CA SER A 79 -0.39 18.90 22.87
C SER A 79 0.22 20.23 23.31
N GLU A 80 -0.06 20.64 24.55
CA GLU A 80 0.62 21.76 25.20
C GLU A 80 2.06 21.41 25.62
N LYS A 81 2.39 20.11 25.65
CA LYS A 81 3.73 19.60 25.96
C LYS A 81 4.50 19.25 24.70
N ASN A 82 5.80 19.46 24.74
CA ASN A 82 6.72 19.06 23.68
C ASN A 82 6.63 17.55 23.41
N ALA A 83 6.44 17.20 22.14
CA ALA A 83 6.44 15.82 21.67
C ALA A 83 7.71 15.56 20.86
N THR A 84 8.36 14.42 21.12
CA THR A 84 9.57 14.00 20.44
C THR A 84 9.25 12.79 19.58
N TYR A 85 9.56 12.88 18.29
CA TYR A 85 9.32 11.82 17.31
C TYR A 85 10.48 11.74 16.31
N ARG A 86 10.61 10.58 15.68
CA ARG A 86 11.54 10.35 14.57
C ARG A 86 10.71 10.08 13.32
N LEU A 87 10.88 10.94 12.32
CA LEU A 87 10.30 10.76 10.99
C LEU A 87 11.39 10.38 10.00
N SER A 88 11.15 9.31 9.25
CA SER A 88 12.06 8.81 8.22
C SER A 88 11.31 8.60 6.92
N VAL A 89 11.90 9.05 5.81
CA VAL A 89 11.42 8.78 4.45
C VAL A 89 12.45 7.92 3.74
N THR A 90 12.07 6.73 3.33
CA THR A 90 12.99 5.74 2.75
C THR A 90 12.50 5.25 1.40
N HIS A 91 13.45 4.97 0.50
CA HIS A 91 13.16 4.25 -0.72
C HIS A 91 13.06 2.75 -0.43
N LEU A 92 11.99 2.12 -0.91
CA LEU A 92 11.80 0.69 -0.85
C LEU A 92 12.54 0.02 -2.01
N GLN A 93 13.53 -0.79 -1.66
CA GLN A 93 14.12 -1.77 -2.57
C GLN A 93 13.11 -2.89 -2.83
N ASN A 94 13.14 -3.51 -4.01
CA ASN A 94 12.28 -4.64 -4.38
C ASN A 94 10.77 -4.38 -4.25
N PHE A 95 10.33 -3.18 -4.63
CA PHE A 95 8.91 -2.82 -4.61
C PHE A 95 8.09 -3.52 -5.72
N VAL A 96 8.76 -4.07 -6.74
CA VAL A 96 8.14 -4.80 -7.85
C VAL A 96 8.28 -6.29 -7.62
N LEU A 97 7.16 -7.00 -7.63
CA LEU A 97 7.11 -8.46 -7.57
C LEU A 97 7.44 -9.07 -8.92
N LEU A 98 8.20 -10.16 -8.90
CA LEU A 98 8.57 -10.93 -10.08
C LEU A 98 7.88 -12.30 -10.05
N THR A 99 7.47 -12.77 -11.22
CA THR A 99 6.80 -14.07 -11.35
C THR A 99 7.81 -15.19 -11.06
N GLU A 100 7.37 -16.23 -10.34
CA GLU A 100 8.19 -17.36 -9.87
C GLU A 100 9.27 -17.01 -8.82
N GLU A 101 9.37 -15.75 -8.40
CA GLU A 101 10.28 -15.35 -7.34
C GLU A 101 9.57 -15.27 -5.99
N ARG A 102 10.14 -15.95 -4.99
CA ARG A 102 9.64 -15.86 -3.61
C ARG A 102 10.15 -14.57 -2.97
N PHE A 103 9.23 -13.82 -2.39
CA PHE A 103 9.52 -12.58 -1.70
C PHE A 103 8.97 -12.63 -0.27
N SER A 104 9.81 -12.23 0.69
CA SER A 104 9.46 -12.22 2.12
C SER A 104 9.36 -10.79 2.63
N PHE A 105 8.30 -10.50 3.38
CA PHE A 105 8.08 -9.20 4.00
C PHE A 105 7.43 -9.33 5.37
N ASN A 106 7.51 -8.25 6.15
CA ASN A 106 6.78 -8.12 7.41
C ASN A 106 5.73 -7.01 7.27
N ALA A 107 4.52 -7.30 7.71
CA ALA A 107 3.40 -6.38 7.74
C ALA A 107 2.72 -6.44 9.11
N THR A 108 2.37 -5.27 9.63
CA THR A 108 1.59 -5.15 10.87
C THR A 108 0.41 -4.22 10.63
N PRO A 109 -0.63 -4.23 11.48
CA PRO A 109 -1.73 -3.27 11.34
C PRO A 109 -1.29 -1.80 11.36
N SER A 110 -0.20 -1.47 12.08
CA SER A 110 0.38 -0.11 12.07
C SER A 110 1.36 0.13 10.93
N GLN A 111 1.80 -0.90 10.24
CA GLN A 111 2.79 -0.87 9.17
C GLN A 111 2.39 -1.79 8.00
N PRO A 112 1.24 -1.53 7.33
CA PRO A 112 0.84 -2.30 6.17
C PRO A 112 1.87 -2.17 5.03
N GLN A 113 1.83 -3.14 4.11
CA GLN A 113 2.73 -3.23 2.97
C GLN A 113 1.92 -3.56 1.72
N TYR A 114 2.29 -2.93 0.61
CA TYR A 114 1.84 -3.32 -0.72
C TYR A 114 3.01 -3.24 -1.68
N PHE A 115 2.87 -3.96 -2.79
CA PHE A 115 3.90 -4.10 -3.81
C PHE A 115 3.25 -3.96 -5.19
N LYS A 116 4.05 -3.61 -6.18
CA LYS A 116 3.62 -3.51 -7.57
C LYS A 116 3.87 -4.83 -8.28
N TYR A 117 2.90 -5.29 -9.06
CA TYR A 117 3.10 -6.38 -10.01
C TYR A 117 2.80 -5.87 -11.42
N MET A 118 3.58 -6.33 -12.40
CA MET A 118 3.32 -6.05 -13.82
C MET A 118 3.32 -7.39 -14.54
N PHE A 119 2.24 -7.64 -15.31
CA PHE A 119 2.18 -8.81 -16.17
C PHE A 119 3.31 -8.77 -17.19
N LYS A 120 3.99 -9.91 -17.37
CA LYS A 120 4.94 -10.09 -18.48
C LYS A 120 4.14 -10.31 -19.77
N GLU A 121 4.72 -9.94 -20.90
CA GLU A 121 4.12 -10.22 -22.21
C GLU A 121 3.84 -11.72 -22.36
N GLY A 122 2.66 -12.06 -22.87
CA GLY A 122 2.22 -13.45 -23.07
C GLY A 122 1.65 -14.16 -21.83
N LEU A 123 1.57 -13.49 -20.67
CA LEU A 123 0.86 -14.03 -19.48
C LEU A 123 -0.57 -13.50 -19.39
N ASP A 124 -1.55 -14.39 -19.49
CA ASP A 124 -2.97 -14.02 -19.36
C ASP A 124 -3.48 -14.07 -17.92
N SER A 125 -2.80 -14.82 -17.04
CA SER A 125 -3.16 -14.93 -15.64
C SER A 125 -1.98 -15.27 -14.75
N VAL A 126 -2.07 -14.86 -13.48
CA VAL A 126 -1.14 -15.25 -12.41
C VAL A 126 -1.88 -15.63 -11.15
N ILE A 127 -1.28 -16.50 -10.34
CA ILE A 127 -1.80 -16.84 -9.01
C ILE A 127 -0.88 -16.21 -7.97
N VAL A 128 -1.41 -15.25 -7.22
CA VAL A 128 -0.70 -14.65 -6.09
C VAL A 128 -0.92 -15.50 -4.86
N GLN A 129 0.14 -16.14 -4.38
CA GLN A 129 0.13 -16.97 -3.18
C GLN A 129 0.85 -16.25 -2.04
N VAL A 130 0.21 -16.17 -0.87
CA VAL A 130 0.82 -15.61 0.33
C VAL A 130 0.70 -16.63 1.46
N SER A 131 1.77 -16.76 2.24
CA SER A 131 1.82 -17.63 3.41
C SER A 131 2.47 -16.93 4.60
N SER A 132 1.92 -17.14 5.79
CA SER A 132 2.44 -16.68 7.08
C SER A 132 2.68 -17.87 8.01
N PRO A 133 3.78 -17.87 8.80
CA PRO A 133 3.99 -18.87 9.84
C PRO A 133 3.00 -18.72 11.00
N MET A 134 2.44 -17.52 11.19
CA MET A 134 1.52 -17.17 12.28
C MET A 134 0.07 -17.26 11.80
N ALA A 135 -0.82 -17.84 12.61
CA ALA A 135 -2.26 -17.88 12.31
C ALA A 135 -3.03 -16.64 12.79
N PHE A 136 -2.47 -15.94 13.79
CA PHE A 136 -3.05 -14.74 14.40
C PHE A 136 -1.98 -13.67 14.59
N PRO A 137 -2.31 -12.38 14.44
CA PRO A 137 -3.62 -11.86 13.99
C PRO A 137 -3.95 -12.26 12.54
N CYS A 138 -5.23 -12.33 12.21
CA CYS A 138 -5.66 -12.57 10.82
C CYS A 138 -5.15 -11.43 9.94
N SER A 139 -4.76 -11.77 8.71
CA SER A 139 -4.31 -10.82 7.70
C SER A 139 -5.39 -10.65 6.63
N VAL A 140 -5.36 -9.53 5.93
CA VAL A 140 -6.14 -9.32 4.71
C VAL A 140 -5.16 -9.10 3.56
N ILE A 141 -5.38 -9.81 2.46
CA ILE A 141 -4.67 -9.58 1.20
C ILE A 141 -5.66 -8.99 0.22
N SER A 142 -5.24 -7.96 -0.52
CA SER A 142 -6.02 -7.42 -1.63
C SER A 142 -5.15 -7.21 -2.87
N ILE A 143 -5.79 -7.28 -4.01
CA ILE A 143 -5.22 -7.03 -5.33
C ILE A 143 -6.08 -5.98 -5.99
N GLN A 144 -5.43 -4.88 -6.36
CA GLN A 144 -6.06 -3.65 -6.85
C GLN A 144 -5.33 -3.20 -8.10
N ASP A 145 -6.04 -2.48 -8.97
CA ASP A 145 -5.41 -1.80 -10.11
C ASP A 145 -4.41 -0.74 -9.62
N ILE A 146 -3.44 -0.40 -10.47
CA ILE A 146 -2.43 0.62 -10.17
C ILE A 146 -3.07 2.01 -10.26
N GLN A 147 -3.80 2.38 -9.21
CA GLN A 147 -4.46 3.67 -9.07
C GLN A 147 -4.15 4.28 -7.70
N CYS A 148 -4.12 5.62 -7.65
CA CYS A 148 -4.00 6.35 -6.39
C CYS A 148 -5.38 6.89 -5.98
N PRO A 149 -5.78 6.81 -4.70
CA PRO A 149 -5.03 6.22 -3.57
C PRO A 149 -5.02 4.68 -3.60
N VAL A 150 -4.01 4.08 -2.98
CA VAL A 150 -4.00 2.63 -2.69
C VAL A 150 -4.72 2.41 -1.36
N TYR A 151 -5.66 1.48 -1.31
CA TYR A 151 -6.39 1.15 -0.09
C TYR A 151 -5.72 -0.03 0.64
N ASP A 152 -4.82 0.27 1.58
CA ASP A 152 -3.98 -0.70 2.29
C ASP A 152 -4.30 -0.83 3.79
N LEU A 153 -5.39 -0.22 4.25
CA LEU A 153 -5.78 -0.19 5.66
C LEU A 153 -6.97 -1.13 5.93
N ASP A 154 -7.04 -1.71 7.12
CA ASP A 154 -8.11 -2.65 7.50
C ASP A 154 -9.53 -2.11 7.23
N ASN A 155 -9.74 -0.79 7.34
CA ASN A 155 -11.03 -0.15 7.14
C ASN A 155 -11.37 0.17 5.67
N ASN A 156 -10.42 0.07 4.75
CA ASN A 156 -10.60 0.46 3.35
C ASN A 156 -10.12 -0.58 2.33
N VAL A 157 -9.33 -1.58 2.77
CA VAL A 157 -8.70 -2.61 1.93
C VAL A 157 -9.72 -3.46 1.17
N ALA A 158 -10.96 -3.51 1.66
CA ALA A 158 -12.07 -4.23 1.06
C ALA A 158 -12.87 -3.39 0.04
N PHE A 159 -12.53 -2.12 -0.19
CA PHE A 159 -13.36 -1.22 -0.99
C PHE A 159 -13.21 -1.42 -2.50
N ILE A 160 -12.02 -1.78 -2.98
CA ILE A 160 -11.76 -1.98 -4.40
C ILE A 160 -10.94 -3.25 -4.65
N GLY A 161 -11.08 -3.76 -5.88
CA GLY A 161 -10.35 -4.94 -6.32
C GLY A 161 -10.84 -6.23 -5.65
N MET A 162 -10.00 -7.25 -5.68
CA MET A 162 -10.26 -8.54 -5.04
C MET A 162 -9.55 -8.61 -3.71
N TYR A 163 -10.21 -9.09 -2.66
CA TYR A 163 -9.57 -9.29 -1.37
C TYR A 163 -9.94 -10.64 -0.76
N GLN A 164 -9.07 -11.15 0.10
CA GLN A 164 -9.29 -12.34 0.90
C GLN A 164 -8.73 -12.14 2.31
N THR A 165 -9.40 -12.71 3.29
CA THR A 165 -8.85 -12.85 4.65
C THR A 165 -8.00 -14.11 4.73
N MET A 166 -6.90 -14.05 5.47
CA MET A 166 -5.93 -15.13 5.62
C MET A 166 -5.53 -15.32 7.08
N THR A 167 -5.56 -16.57 7.56
CA THR A 167 -4.89 -16.93 8.82
C THR A 167 -3.45 -17.34 8.56
N LYS A 168 -3.22 -18.36 7.72
CA LYS A 168 -1.88 -18.82 7.34
C LYS A 168 -1.57 -18.78 5.85
N LYS A 169 -2.56 -19.02 4.98
CA LYS A 169 -2.36 -19.10 3.53
C LYS A 169 -3.55 -18.52 2.78
N ALA A 170 -3.30 -17.82 1.68
CA ALA A 170 -4.31 -17.33 0.75
C ALA A 170 -3.76 -17.36 -0.67
N ALA A 171 -4.67 -17.47 -1.64
CA ALA A 171 -4.33 -17.48 -3.04
C ALA A 171 -5.41 -16.73 -3.84
N ILE A 172 -5.00 -15.75 -4.63
CA ILE A 172 -5.89 -15.01 -5.53
C ILE A 172 -5.37 -15.19 -6.96
N THR A 173 -6.23 -15.72 -7.83
CA THR A 173 -5.97 -15.73 -9.27
C THR A 173 -6.33 -14.37 -9.86
N VAL A 174 -5.38 -13.75 -10.55
CA VAL A 174 -5.55 -12.49 -11.25
C VAL A 174 -5.44 -12.78 -12.73
N GLN A 175 -6.44 -12.37 -13.49
CA GLN A 175 -6.40 -12.41 -14.94
C GLN A 175 -6.07 -11.02 -15.45
N VAL A 176 -5.42 -10.93 -16.61
CA VAL A 176 -5.31 -9.69 -17.34
C VAL A 176 -6.73 -9.23 -17.68
N THR A 177 -7.25 -8.29 -16.91
CA THR A 177 -8.51 -7.65 -17.23
C THR A 177 -8.26 -6.77 -18.45
N CYS A 178 -8.88 -7.16 -19.56
CA CYS A 178 -8.88 -6.44 -20.83
C CYS A 178 -9.71 -5.15 -20.70
N LEU A 179 -9.30 -4.23 -19.81
CA LEU A 179 -9.78 -2.85 -19.72
C LEU A 179 -8.83 -1.87 -20.44
N SER A 180 -7.78 -2.39 -21.07
CA SER A 180 -6.95 -1.68 -22.05
C SER A 180 -6.67 -2.53 -23.29
N CYS A 181 -7.68 -3.27 -23.79
CA CYS A 181 -7.73 -3.66 -25.18
C CYS A 181 -8.45 -2.56 -25.99
N LEU A 182 -7.96 -1.33 -25.92
CA LEU A 182 -8.09 -0.43 -27.06
C LEU A 182 -6.78 -0.56 -27.83
N PRO A 183 -6.72 -1.35 -28.91
CA PRO A 183 -5.89 -0.92 -30.02
C PRO A 183 -6.44 0.45 -30.43
N VAL A 184 -5.64 1.50 -30.28
CA VAL A 184 -5.86 2.69 -31.11
C VAL A 184 -5.70 2.20 -32.55
N SER A 185 -6.83 2.01 -33.24
CA SER A 185 -7.01 1.73 -34.67
C SER A 185 -6.15 0.57 -35.22
N SER A 186 -6.70 -0.60 -35.56
CA SER A 186 -7.57 -0.74 -36.72
C SER A 186 -8.24 -2.13 -36.73
N CYS A 187 -9.55 -2.17 -36.45
CA CYS A 187 -10.41 -3.29 -36.83
C CYS A 187 -11.41 -2.77 -37.86
N SER A 188 -11.10 -2.94 -39.13
CA SER A 188 -12.10 -3.01 -40.21
C SER A 188 -11.48 -3.82 -41.34
N HIS A 189 -11.92 -5.06 -41.46
CA HIS A 189 -12.30 -5.75 -42.69
C HIS A 189 -12.29 -7.27 -42.45
N ARG A 190 -13.44 -7.80 -42.04
CA ARG A 190 -13.94 -9.05 -42.60
C ARG A 190 -15.19 -8.69 -43.37
N ASN A 191 -15.12 -8.73 -44.70
CA ASN A 191 -16.29 -9.06 -45.49
C ASN A 191 -16.22 -10.55 -45.79
N ILE A 192 -17.38 -11.16 -45.66
CA ILE A 192 -17.73 -12.49 -46.11
C ILE A 192 -17.79 -12.44 -47.65
N GLU A 193 -16.86 -13.15 -48.30
CA GLU A 193 -17.01 -14.05 -49.46
C GLU A 193 -15.67 -14.80 -49.64
#